data_AF-A0A0B3SPG9-F1
#
_entry.id   AF-A0A0B3SPG9-F1
#
_cell.length_a   1.000
_cell.length_b   1.000
_cell.length_c   1.000
_cell.angle_alpha   90.00
_cell.angle_beta   90.00
_cell.angle_gamma   90.00
#
_symmetry.space_group_name_H-M   'P 1'
#
loop_
_entity.id
_entity.type
_entity.pdbx_description
1 polymer ?
#
loop_
_entity_poly.entity_id
_entity_poly.type
_entity_poly.pdbx_seq_one_letter_code
_entity_poly.pdbx_strand_id
1 'polypeptide(L)'
;MMKRILGTAVLIAALAPVAQAETVRSKSFVGDIQRRAVTMQVRDGSGSAQALQAYVSVTTVAGVVPAQAQIQAAGAFAAKAGCRDARALTTILAGVTAKAAEFEVLCRGGQ
;
A
#
# COMPACT_ATOMS: atom_id res chain seq x y z
N MET A 1 -54.64 -16.85 20.53
CA MET A 1 -53.29 -17.41 20.29
C MET A 1 -52.89 -17.04 18.87
N MET A 2 -52.08 -15.99 18.67
CA MET A 2 -51.46 -15.70 17.37
C MET A 2 -50.23 -14.81 17.57
N LYS A 3 -49.13 -15.28 16.99
CA LYS A 3 -47.74 -14.98 17.29
C LYS A 3 -47.32 -13.58 16.85
N ARG A 4 -46.61 -12.87 17.73
CA ARG A 4 -45.81 -11.69 17.40
C ARG A 4 -44.69 -12.12 16.45
N ILE A 5 -44.70 -11.61 15.22
CA ILE A 5 -43.59 -11.80 14.27
C ILE A 5 -42.54 -10.76 14.64
N LEU A 6 -41.51 -11.18 15.38
CA LEU A 6 -40.30 -10.38 15.57
C LEU A 6 -39.58 -10.28 14.21
N GLY A 7 -39.63 -9.10 13.61
CA GLY A 7 -38.84 -8.76 12.43
C GLY A 7 -37.36 -8.83 12.78
N THR A 8 -36.65 -9.80 12.19
CA THR A 8 -35.20 -9.92 12.28
C THR A 8 -34.61 -8.82 11.39
N ALA A 9 -34.21 -7.71 12.00
CA ALA A 9 -33.39 -6.70 11.33
C ALA A 9 -32.02 -7.32 11.05
N VAL A 10 -31.81 -7.80 9.82
CA VAL A 10 -30.51 -8.22 9.33
C VAL A 10 -29.69 -6.95 9.12
N LEU A 11 -28.85 -6.59 10.09
CA LEU A 11 -27.77 -5.63 9.88
C LEU A 11 -26.80 -6.24 8.86
N ILE A 12 -26.94 -5.84 7.60
CA ILE A 12 -25.90 -6.05 6.59
C ILE A 12 -24.80 -5.04 6.92
N ALA A 13 -23.84 -5.44 7.76
CA ALA A 13 -22.61 -4.69 7.92
C ALA A 13 -21.90 -4.68 6.56
N ALA A 14 -21.94 -3.53 5.87
CA ALA A 14 -21.19 -3.29 4.65
C ALA A 14 -19.70 -3.46 4.98
N LEU A 15 -19.12 -4.59 4.60
CA LEU A 15 -17.69 -4.82 4.63
C LEU A 15 -17.05 -3.89 3.59
N ALA A 16 -16.71 -2.67 4.01
CA ALA A 16 -15.83 -1.82 3.24
C ALA A 16 -14.53 -2.59 2.97
N PRO A 17 -13.95 -2.52 1.76
CA PRO A 17 -12.67 -3.15 1.48
C PRO A 17 -11.64 -2.54 2.44
N VAL A 18 -11.24 -3.32 3.43
CA VAL A 18 -10.13 -2.98 4.32
C VAL A 18 -8.91 -2.81 3.43
N ALA A 19 -8.48 -1.57 3.23
CA ALA A 19 -7.14 -1.29 2.76
C ALA A 19 -6.19 -2.05 3.69
N GLN A 20 -5.57 -3.11 3.18
CA GLN A 20 -4.70 -3.97 3.97
C GLN A 20 -3.45 -3.17 4.33
N ALA A 21 -3.50 -2.51 5.49
CA ALA A 21 -2.35 -1.91 6.12
C ALA A 21 -1.44 -3.07 6.57
N GLU A 22 -0.29 -3.21 5.92
CA GLU A 22 0.69 -4.26 6.18
C GLU A 22 1.97 -3.62 6.69
N THR A 23 2.47 -4.04 7.85
CA THR A 23 3.78 -3.62 8.34
C THR A 23 4.82 -4.67 7.95
N VAL A 24 5.86 -4.23 7.21
CA VAL A 24 6.97 -5.08 6.78
C VAL A 24 8.26 -4.58 7.42
N ARG A 25 9.11 -5.50 7.86
CA ARG A 25 10.39 -5.19 8.51
C ARG A 25 11.55 -5.86 7.81
N SER A 26 12.62 -5.10 7.60
CA SER A 26 13.93 -5.58 7.19
C SER A 26 14.94 -5.42 8.34
N LYS A 27 16.22 -5.68 8.07
CA LYS A 27 17.30 -5.45 9.05
C LYS A 27 17.47 -3.96 9.41
N SER A 28 17.13 -3.05 8.50
CA SER A 28 17.43 -1.62 8.63
C SER A 28 16.20 -0.73 8.65
N PHE A 29 15.08 -1.18 8.08
CA PHE A 29 13.87 -0.37 7.91
C PHE A 29 12.61 -1.13 8.31
N VAL A 30 11.59 -0.37 8.72
CA VAL A 30 10.21 -0.79 8.89
C VAL A 30 9.35 0.05 7.95
N GLY A 31 8.38 -0.57 7.29
CA GLY A 31 7.48 0.08 6.35
C GLY A 31 6.04 -0.28 6.64
N ASP A 32 5.20 0.74 6.82
CA ASP A 32 3.74 0.58 6.82
C ASP A 32 3.22 0.79 5.40
N ILE A 33 2.52 -0.20 4.87
CA ILE A 33 2.17 -0.30 3.45
C ILE A 33 0.66 -0.24 3.30
N GLN A 34 0.20 0.64 2.42
CA GLN A 34 -1.18 0.64 1.93
C GLN A 34 -1.19 0.37 0.44
N ARG A 35 -1.96 -0.63 0.00
CA ARG A 35 -2.04 -1.02 -1.41
C ARG A 35 -3.41 -0.72 -1.98
N ARG A 36 -3.43 -0.30 -3.24
CA ARG A 36 -4.65 -0.16 -4.04
C ARG A 36 -4.41 -0.70 -5.45
N ALA A 37 -5.38 -1.43 -5.97
CA ALA A 37 -5.42 -1.74 -7.40
C ALA A 37 -5.68 -0.45 -8.18
N VAL A 38 -4.99 -0.29 -9.30
CA VAL A 38 -5.18 0.82 -10.24
C VAL A 38 -5.17 0.30 -11.66
N THR A 39 -5.96 0.92 -12.52
CA THR A 39 -6.01 0.63 -13.94
C THR A 39 -5.13 1.64 -14.68
N MET A 40 -4.12 1.15 -15.40
CA MET A 40 -3.27 1.97 -16.27
C MET A 40 -3.78 1.89 -17.70
N GLN A 41 -3.99 3.03 -18.35
CA GLN A 41 -4.28 3.05 -19.78
C GLN A 41 -2.99 2.82 -20.58
N VAL A 42 -3.06 1.97 -21.60
CA VAL A 42 -1.93 1.78 -22.51
C VAL A 42 -1.82 3.02 -23.39
N ARG A 43 -0.59 3.51 -23.59
CA ARG A 43 -0.32 4.79 -24.26
C ARG A 43 -0.89 4.87 -25.68
N ASP A 44 -0.99 3.75 -26.38
CA ASP A 44 -1.52 3.64 -27.74
C ASP A 44 -3.05 3.50 -27.79
N GLY A 45 -3.74 3.53 -26.65
CA GLY A 45 -5.19 3.38 -26.55
C GLY A 45 -5.71 1.97 -26.80
N SER A 46 -4.83 0.96 -26.93
CA SER A 46 -5.20 -0.44 -27.22
C SER A 46 -5.92 -1.14 -26.06
N GLY A 47 -5.95 -0.53 -24.88
CA GLY A 47 -6.69 -1.04 -23.73
C GLY A 47 -6.12 -0.54 -22.42
N SER A 48 -6.33 -1.34 -21.37
CA SER A 48 -5.86 -1.04 -20.02
C SER A 48 -5.18 -2.25 -19.39
N ALA A 49 -4.23 -1.98 -18.50
CA ALA A 49 -3.50 -2.97 -17.74
C ALA A 49 -3.74 -2.76 -16.25
N GLN A 50 -3.90 -3.86 -15.51
CA GLN A 50 -3.94 -3.80 -14.06
C GLN A 50 -2.55 -3.51 -13.51
N ALA A 51 -2.51 -2.64 -12.50
CA ALA A 51 -1.34 -2.31 -11.73
C ALA A 51 -1.71 -2.17 -10.26
N LEU A 52 -0.69 -2.12 -9.42
CA LEU A 52 -0.87 -1.90 -7.99
C LEU A 52 -0.08 -0.66 -7.61
N GLN A 53 -0.74 0.28 -6.94
CA GLN A 53 -0.08 1.41 -6.30
C GLN A 53 0.06 1.09 -4.82
N ALA A 54 1.27 1.20 -4.29
CA ALA A 54 1.56 1.05 -2.88
C ALA A 54 2.07 2.38 -2.31
N TYR A 55 1.46 2.84 -1.24
CA TYR A 55 1.95 3.91 -0.39
C TYR A 55 2.73 3.26 0.76
N VAL A 56 3.97 3.68 0.96
CA VAL A 56 4.85 3.10 1.99
C VAL A 56 5.44 4.20 2.86
N SER A 57 5.09 4.18 4.13
CA SER A 57 5.69 5.04 5.16
C SER A 57 6.87 4.30 5.78
N VAL A 58 8.09 4.82 5.60
CA VAL A 58 9.33 4.14 6.02
C VAL A 58 9.99 4.84 7.19
N THR A 59 10.28 4.04 8.22
CA THR A 59 11.18 4.40 9.33
C THR A 59 12.38 3.45 9.35
N THR A 60 13.44 3.83 10.06
CA THR A 60 14.46 2.87 10.46
C THR A 60 13.89 1.89 11.49
N VAL A 61 14.57 0.76 11.72
CA VAL A 61 14.17 -0.19 12.79
C VAL A 61 14.18 0.41 14.20
N ALA A 62 14.83 1.56 14.41
CA ALA A 62 14.79 2.31 15.66
C ALA A 62 13.58 3.26 15.77
N GLY A 63 12.70 3.28 14.76
CA GLY A 63 11.53 4.16 14.72
C GLY A 63 11.82 5.61 14.35
N VAL A 64 13.04 5.91 13.89
CA VAL A 64 13.41 7.27 13.43
C VAL A 64 13.31 7.40 11.92
N VAL A 65 13.07 8.63 11.46
CA VAL A 65 13.06 8.98 10.03
C VAL A 65 14.41 8.64 9.40
N PRO A 66 14.45 7.98 8.22
CA PRO A 66 15.71 7.74 7.53
C PRO A 66 16.45 9.04 7.24
N ALA A 67 17.75 9.07 7.52
CA ALA A 67 18.59 10.22 7.20
C ALA A 67 18.72 10.39 5.67
N GLN A 68 19.11 11.59 5.21
CA GLN A 68 19.24 11.89 3.77
C GLN A 68 20.08 10.84 3.01
N ALA A 69 21.19 10.39 3.59
CA ALA A 69 22.05 9.37 2.99
C ALA A 69 21.41 7.98 2.89
N GLN A 70 20.33 7.72 3.64
CA GLN A 70 19.61 6.45 3.67
C GLN A 70 18.38 6.45 2.75
N ILE A 71 17.95 7.60 2.24
CA ILE A 71 16.69 7.74 1.47
C ILE A 71 16.67 6.82 0.25
N GLN A 72 17.78 6.67 -0.46
CA GLN A 72 17.86 5.75 -1.60
C GLN A 72 17.62 4.30 -1.18
N ALA A 73 18.23 3.86 -0.06
CA ALA A 73 18.05 2.52 0.48
C ALA A 73 16.63 2.30 1.03
N ALA A 74 16.06 3.31 1.68
CA ALA A 74 14.67 3.32 2.13
C ALA A 74 13.69 3.20 0.95
N GLY A 75 13.95 3.89 -0.17
CA GLY A 75 13.18 3.76 -1.40
C GLY A 75 13.26 2.37 -2.01
N ALA A 76 14.45 1.75 -2.04
CA ALA A 76 14.60 0.37 -2.51
C ALA A 76 13.84 -0.63 -1.61
N PHE A 77 13.87 -0.41 -0.30
CA PHE A 77 13.06 -1.17 0.65
C PHE A 77 11.56 -0.98 0.39
N ALA A 78 11.10 0.27 0.23
CA ALA A 78 9.70 0.57 -0.10
C ALA A 78 9.25 -0.10 -1.40
N ALA A 79 10.09 -0.09 -2.44
CA ALA A 79 9.81 -0.76 -3.70
C ALA A 79 9.61 -2.27 -3.53
N LYS A 80 10.52 -2.93 -2.82
CA LYS A 80 10.44 -4.38 -2.58
C LYS A 80 9.26 -4.74 -1.69
N ALA A 81 9.05 -4.00 -0.61
CA ALA A 81 7.96 -4.24 0.33
C ALA A 81 6.60 -3.95 -0.34
N GLY A 82 6.46 -2.80 -0.99
CA GLY A 82 5.26 -2.35 -1.68
C GLY A 82 4.88 -3.18 -2.90
N CYS A 83 5.82 -3.81 -3.61
CA CYS A 83 5.50 -4.67 -4.75
C CYS A 83 5.56 -6.18 -4.45
N ARG A 84 6.08 -6.62 -3.30
CA ARG A 84 6.31 -8.04 -2.97
C ARG A 84 7.13 -8.75 -4.06
N ASP A 85 6.49 -9.62 -4.82
CA ASP A 85 7.09 -10.40 -5.91
C ASP A 85 6.88 -9.75 -7.28
N ALA A 86 6.01 -8.75 -7.35
CA ALA A 86 5.82 -7.97 -8.56
C ALA A 86 6.98 -6.99 -8.79
N ARG A 87 7.20 -6.64 -10.06
CA ARG A 87 8.23 -5.67 -10.45
C ARG A 87 7.75 -4.24 -10.15
N ALA A 88 8.54 -3.48 -9.40
CA ALA A 88 8.38 -2.03 -9.30
C ALA A 88 8.64 -1.36 -10.65
N LEU A 89 7.69 -0.56 -11.11
CA LEU A 89 7.77 0.27 -12.31
C LEU A 89 8.38 1.63 -12.00
N THR A 90 7.96 2.23 -10.89
CA THR A 90 8.54 3.47 -10.37
C THR A 90 8.44 3.52 -8.85
N THR A 91 9.32 4.29 -8.24
CA THR A 91 9.31 4.60 -6.81
C THR A 91 9.62 6.07 -6.66
N ILE A 92 8.67 6.80 -6.10
CA ILE A 92 8.70 8.25 -5.94
C ILE A 92 8.80 8.54 -4.45
N LEU A 93 9.76 9.37 -4.05
CA LEU A 93 9.75 9.97 -2.71
C LEU A 93 8.65 11.04 -2.70
N ALA A 94 7.53 10.74 -2.06
CA ALA A 94 6.40 11.67 -1.93
C ALA A 94 6.73 12.80 -0.94
N GLY A 95 7.55 12.50 0.07
CA GLY A 95 8.05 13.50 1.01
C GLY A 95 8.79 12.87 2.19
N VAL A 96 9.44 13.72 2.99
CA VAL A 96 9.99 13.35 4.28
C VAL A 96 9.31 14.19 5.34
N THR A 97 8.68 13.54 6.31
CA THR A 97 7.98 14.21 7.41
C THR A 97 8.81 14.07 8.69
N ALA A 98 8.33 14.66 9.79
CA ALA A 98 8.90 14.44 11.11
C ALA A 98 8.78 12.98 11.61
N LYS A 99 7.96 12.15 10.95
CA LYS A 99 7.63 10.78 11.40
C LYS A 99 8.19 9.68 10.50
N ALA A 100 8.31 9.92 9.19
CA ALA A 100 8.76 8.92 8.23
C ALA A 100 9.18 9.53 6.89
N ALA A 101 9.84 8.73 6.06
CA ALA A 101 10.00 8.98 4.63
C ALA A 101 8.85 8.26 3.88
N GLU A 102 8.06 9.02 3.13
CA GLU A 102 6.86 8.55 2.43
C GLU A 102 7.19 8.27 0.97
N PHE A 103 6.85 7.07 0.50
CA PHE A 103 7.08 6.63 -0.87
C PHE A 103 5.79 6.21 -1.55
N GLU A 104 5.63 6.62 -2.81
CA GLU A 104 4.66 6.03 -3.72
C GLU A 104 5.37 5.08 -4.67
N VAL A 105 4.89 3.84 -4.73
CA VAL A 105 5.45 2.79 -5.57
C VAL A 105 4.36 2.31 -6.52
N LEU A 106 4.64 2.38 -7.82
CA LEU A 106 3.81 1.74 -8.82
C LEU A 106 4.41 0.38 -9.16
N CYS A 107 3.62 -0.67 -9.02
CA CYS A 107 3.99 -2.04 -9.31
C CYS A 107 3.27 -2.51 -10.56
N ARG A 108 3.98 -3.24 -11.42
CA ARG A 108 3.34 -3.96 -12.53
C ARG A 108 2.36 -4.97 -11.92
N GLY A 109 1.16 -5.10 -12.49
CA GLY A 109 0.04 -5.86 -11.93
C GLY A 109 0.42 -7.15 -11.21
N GLY A 110 -0.12 -7.29 -10.00
CA GLY A 110 -0.12 -8.52 -9.22
C GLY A 110 -1.29 -9.41 -9.63
N GLN A 111 -1.05 -10.72 -9.68
CA GLN A 111 -2.10 -11.73 -9.71
C GLN A 111 -2.85 -11.73 -8.37
#